data_AF-A0A929YNM0-F1
#
_entry.id   AF-A0A929YNM0-F1
#
_cell.length_a   1.000
_cell.length_b   1.000
_cell.length_c   1.000
_cell.angle_alpha   90.00
_cell.angle_beta   90.00
_cell.angle_gamma   90.00
#
_symmetry.space_group_name_H-M   'P 1'
#
loop_
_entity.id
_entity.type
_entity.pdbx_description
1 polymer ?
#
loop_
_entity_poly.entity_id
_entity_poly.type
_entity_poly.pdbx_seq_one_letter_code
_entity_poly.pdbx_strand_id
1 'polypeptide(L)'
;VHSLKIEGRVKTQYYVAPVIRTYRLALDAIKNGTYTKEMSERLLLEIKKASHRDFTKGFYYKKPDENDQLYNSSSYIRTYDFVGLVLDYDKETKIATIEQRNRIFVGDEVEFFGPRDGFETFKIEKMYDDKGEEVDVAPRAKQIIKMPLPFEVKPWDIMRKQLSDE
;
A
#
# COMPACT_ATOMS: atom_id res chain seq x y z
N VAL A 1 26.56 -14.34 3.75
CA VAL A 1 25.50 -13.61 4.49
C VAL A 1 24.58 -14.64 5.11
N HIS A 2 24.43 -14.67 6.44
CA HIS A 2 23.64 -15.70 7.13
C HIS A 2 22.23 -15.23 7.52
N SER A 3 21.98 -13.92 7.52
CA SER A 3 20.70 -13.33 7.89
C SER A 3 20.52 -11.96 7.25
N LEU A 4 19.28 -11.56 7.03
CA LEU A 4 18.89 -10.21 6.63
C LEU A 4 18.02 -9.59 7.73
N LYS A 5 18.18 -8.27 7.93
CA LYS A 5 17.39 -7.51 8.90
C LYS A 5 16.68 -6.38 8.18
N ILE A 6 15.38 -6.23 8.45
CA ILE A 6 14.59 -5.07 8.04
C ILE A 6 14.33 -4.26 9.31
N GLU A 7 14.76 -3.01 9.35
CA GLU A 7 14.58 -2.13 10.50
C GLU A 7 13.83 -0.86 10.12
N GLY A 8 12.98 -0.37 11.03
CA GLY A 8 12.19 0.83 10.83
C GLY A 8 11.70 1.40 12.16
N ARG A 9 11.51 2.73 12.21
CA ARG A 9 11.00 3.44 13.40
C ARG A 9 9.47 3.58 13.38
N VAL A 10 8.86 3.49 12.20
CA VAL A 10 7.41 3.58 12.01
C VAL A 10 6.81 2.18 12.07
N LYS A 11 5.69 2.02 12.81
CA LYS A 11 5.05 0.71 13.05
C LYS A 11 3.55 0.70 12.69
N THR A 12 3.09 1.67 11.90
CA THR A 12 1.70 1.66 11.43
C THR A 12 1.48 0.49 10.47
N GLN A 13 0.26 -0.06 10.44
CA GLN A 13 -0.08 -1.18 9.56
C GLN A 13 0.24 -0.86 8.09
N TYR A 14 -0.13 0.33 7.63
CA TYR A 14 0.14 0.77 6.26
C TYR A 14 1.62 0.99 5.94
N TYR A 15 2.47 1.32 6.92
CA TYR A 15 3.91 1.38 6.66
C TYR A 15 4.50 -0.04 6.55
N VAL A 16 4.13 -0.91 7.48
CA VAL A 16 4.67 -2.26 7.58
C VAL A 16 4.26 -3.12 6.37
N ALA A 17 3.01 -3.02 5.91
CA ALA A 17 2.48 -3.84 4.82
C ALA A 17 3.29 -3.75 3.50
N PRO A 18 3.42 -2.59 2.83
CA PRO A 18 4.18 -2.46 1.59
C PRO A 18 5.67 -2.74 1.80
N VAL A 19 6.27 -2.31 2.92
CA VAL A 19 7.69 -2.57 3.20
C VAL A 19 7.97 -4.06 3.28
N ILE A 20 7.26 -4.78 4.15
CA ILE A 20 7.49 -6.22 4.35
C ILE A 20 7.09 -7.01 3.11
N ARG A 21 5.98 -6.65 2.46
CA ARG A 21 5.56 -7.28 1.19
C ARG A 21 6.64 -7.16 0.13
N THR A 22 7.18 -5.95 -0.10
CA THR A 22 8.20 -5.72 -1.13
C THR A 22 9.44 -6.57 -0.88
N TYR A 23 9.95 -6.58 0.36
CA TYR A 23 11.10 -7.44 0.71
C TYR A 23 10.78 -8.93 0.57
N ARG A 24 9.59 -9.37 0.99
CA ARG A 24 9.17 -10.77 0.86
C ARG A 24 9.15 -11.21 -0.61
N LEU A 25 8.53 -10.42 -1.48
CA LEU A 25 8.49 -10.68 -2.92
C LEU A 25 9.90 -10.77 -3.53
N ALA A 26 10.79 -9.83 -3.19
CA ALA A 26 12.17 -9.87 -3.66
C ALA A 26 12.92 -11.12 -3.19
N LEU A 27 12.80 -11.48 -1.91
CA LEU A 27 13.49 -12.64 -1.33
C LEU A 27 12.99 -13.96 -1.91
N ASP A 28 11.68 -14.09 -2.09
CA ASP A 28 11.09 -15.28 -2.68
C ASP A 28 11.48 -15.40 -4.16
N ALA A 29 11.52 -14.30 -4.91
CA ALA A 29 12.01 -14.29 -6.29
C ALA A 29 13.50 -14.64 -6.42
N ILE A 30 14.35 -14.13 -5.50
CA ILE A 30 15.77 -14.50 -5.46
C ILE A 30 15.92 -16.00 -5.19
N LYS A 31 15.17 -16.52 -4.21
CA LYS A 31 15.18 -17.95 -3.85
C LYS A 31 14.76 -18.83 -5.03
N ASN A 32 13.79 -18.38 -5.81
CA ASN A 32 13.23 -19.14 -6.93
C ASN A 32 13.97 -18.89 -8.27
N GLY A 33 14.99 -18.03 -8.28
CA GLY A 33 15.72 -17.68 -9.51
C GLY A 33 14.94 -16.82 -10.51
N THR A 34 13.86 -16.15 -10.06
CA THR A 34 12.98 -15.32 -10.90
C THR A 34 13.18 -13.82 -10.68
N TYR A 35 14.16 -13.42 -9.87
CA TYR A 35 14.47 -12.02 -9.61
C TYR A 35 15.10 -11.35 -10.84
N THR A 36 14.47 -10.28 -11.32
CA THR A 36 14.91 -9.52 -12.50
C THR A 36 15.13 -8.05 -12.17
N LYS A 37 15.83 -7.33 -13.05
CA LYS A 37 16.00 -5.88 -12.96
C LYS A 37 14.65 -5.15 -12.97
N GLU A 38 13.74 -5.58 -13.86
CA GLU A 38 12.38 -5.04 -13.96
C GLU A 38 11.60 -5.21 -12.65
N MET A 39 11.66 -6.39 -12.03
CA MET A 39 11.07 -6.60 -10.72
C MET A 39 11.68 -5.67 -9.67
N SER A 40 13.01 -5.51 -9.66
CA SER A 40 13.67 -4.57 -8.74
C SER A 40 13.16 -3.14 -8.89
N GLU A 41 13.00 -2.65 -10.12
CA GLU A 41 12.52 -1.30 -10.42
C GLU A 41 11.06 -1.13 -9.96
N ARG A 42 10.19 -2.10 -10.26
CA ARG A 42 8.79 -2.11 -9.81
C ARG A 42 8.65 -2.16 -8.28
N LEU A 43 9.43 -3.02 -7.62
CA LEU A 43 9.44 -3.15 -6.16
C LEU A 43 9.94 -1.87 -5.48
N LEU A 44 10.88 -1.16 -6.11
CA LEU A 44 11.32 0.15 -5.64
C LEU A 44 10.21 1.21 -5.74
N LEU A 45 9.38 1.18 -6.79
CA LEU A 45 8.20 2.05 -6.88
C LEU A 45 7.16 1.71 -5.79
N GLU A 46 6.94 0.43 -5.53
CA GLU A 46 5.98 -0.02 -4.51
C GLU A 46 6.37 0.42 -3.09
N ILE A 47 7.65 0.30 -2.70
CA ILE A 47 8.09 0.73 -1.37
C ILE A 47 8.02 2.26 -1.20
N LYS A 48 8.15 3.02 -2.30
CA LYS A 48 7.97 4.48 -2.33
C LYS A 48 6.52 4.93 -2.10
N LYS A 49 5.53 4.05 -2.22
CA LYS A 49 4.11 4.38 -1.91
C LYS A 49 3.86 4.48 -0.40
N ALA A 50 4.74 3.93 0.43
CA ALA A 50 4.76 4.23 1.87
C ALA A 50 5.45 5.59 2.09
N SER A 51 5.06 6.30 3.16
CA SER A 51 5.77 7.53 3.53
C SER A 51 7.24 7.23 3.80
N HIS A 52 8.14 7.91 3.08
CA HIS A 52 9.56 7.63 3.10
C HIS A 52 10.38 8.92 2.95
N ARG A 53 11.70 8.79 3.14
CA ARG A 53 12.70 9.72 2.62
C ARG A 53 13.44 9.02 1.50
N ASP A 54 14.13 9.79 0.67
CA ASP A 54 14.91 9.22 -0.43
C ASP A 54 15.81 8.07 0.03
N PHE A 55 15.85 7.04 -0.81
CA PHE A 55 16.62 5.84 -0.54
C PHE A 55 18.07 6.05 -0.97
N THR A 56 19.00 5.58 -0.14
CA THR A 56 20.41 5.49 -0.50
C THR A 56 20.84 4.03 -0.47
N LYS A 57 21.97 3.73 -1.11
CA LYS A 57 22.57 2.39 -1.03
C LYS A 57 23.26 2.14 0.32
N GLY A 58 23.24 3.13 1.23
CA GLY A 58 23.91 3.10 2.52
C GLY A 58 25.37 2.69 2.38
N PHE A 59 25.81 1.79 3.26
CA PHE A 59 27.17 1.29 3.32
C PHE A 59 27.43 0.07 2.42
N TYR A 60 26.49 -0.31 1.55
CA TYR A 60 26.56 -1.60 0.86
C TYR A 60 27.67 -1.66 -0.19
N TYR A 61 27.83 -0.61 -1.01
CA TYR A 61 28.83 -0.59 -2.08
C TYR A 61 30.09 0.23 -1.74
N LYS A 62 29.93 1.31 -0.97
CA LYS A 62 31.02 2.20 -0.56
C LYS A 62 30.70 2.85 0.79
N LYS A 63 31.70 3.50 1.38
CA LYS A 63 31.45 4.46 2.47
C LYS A 63 30.62 5.63 1.90
N PRO A 64 29.53 6.04 2.55
CA PRO A 64 28.75 7.21 2.14
C PRO A 64 29.62 8.47 2.07
N ASP A 65 29.38 9.31 1.06
CA ASP A 65 29.99 10.63 0.92
C ASP A 65 28.95 11.76 0.99
N GLU A 66 29.36 12.98 0.69
CA GLU A 66 28.50 14.17 0.73
C GLU A 66 27.27 14.08 -0.19
N ASN A 67 27.32 13.26 -1.25
CA ASN A 67 26.18 13.06 -2.15
C ASN A 67 25.17 12.03 -1.64
N ASP A 68 25.54 11.23 -0.62
CA ASP A 68 24.66 10.26 0.04
C ASP A 68 23.89 10.88 1.22
N GLN A 69 24.06 12.19 1.44
CA GLN A 69 23.42 12.96 2.50
C GLN A 69 22.26 13.79 1.95
N LEU A 70 21.11 13.75 2.62
CA LEU A 70 19.92 14.51 2.24
C LEU A 70 19.98 15.93 2.79
N TYR A 71 20.65 16.84 2.08
CA TYR A 71 20.75 18.26 2.44
C TYR A 71 19.57 19.12 1.94
N ASN A 72 18.82 18.65 0.94
CA ASN A 72 17.84 19.48 0.23
C ASN A 72 16.45 19.55 0.90
N SER A 73 16.04 18.52 1.64
CA SER A 73 14.73 18.45 2.28
C SER A 73 14.71 17.38 3.38
N SER A 74 14.19 17.73 4.56
CA SER A 74 13.97 16.77 5.66
C SER A 74 12.55 16.18 5.67
N SER A 75 11.69 16.67 4.75
CA SER A 75 10.28 16.33 4.67
C SER A 75 10.08 14.91 4.14
N TYR A 76 9.07 14.24 4.67
CA TYR A 76 8.67 12.94 4.17
C TYR A 76 7.96 13.06 2.83
N ILE A 77 8.34 12.21 1.88
CA ILE A 77 7.61 12.02 0.63
C ILE A 77 6.43 11.09 0.94
N ARG A 78 5.21 11.53 0.61
CA ARG A 78 3.98 10.74 0.72
C ARG A 78 3.17 10.98 -0.54
N THR A 79 3.04 9.94 -1.36
CA THR A 79 2.31 9.98 -2.63
C THR A 79 1.00 9.19 -2.57
N TYR A 80 0.78 8.43 -1.50
CA TYR A 80 -0.43 7.62 -1.31
C TYR A 80 -0.97 7.72 0.12
N ASP A 81 -2.29 7.58 0.21
CA ASP A 81 -3.07 7.54 1.43
C ASP A 81 -3.64 6.16 1.71
N PHE A 82 -3.51 5.73 2.96
CA PHE A 82 -4.19 4.54 3.45
C PHE A 82 -5.66 4.85 3.72
N VAL A 83 -6.55 4.39 2.85
CA VAL A 83 -7.94 4.80 2.89
C VAL A 83 -8.89 3.76 3.46
N GLY A 84 -8.51 2.48 3.44
CA GLY A 84 -9.34 1.44 4.05
C GLY A 84 -8.63 0.11 4.27
N LEU A 85 -9.17 -0.68 5.18
CA LEU A 85 -8.73 -2.04 5.48
C LEU A 85 -9.86 -3.01 5.16
N VAL A 86 -9.62 -4.01 4.32
CA VAL A 86 -10.62 -5.05 4.03
C VAL A 86 -10.81 -5.91 5.28
N LEU A 87 -12.05 -6.00 5.76
CA LEU A 87 -12.44 -6.87 6.86
C LEU A 87 -12.93 -8.22 6.36
N ASP A 88 -13.72 -8.21 5.27
CA ASP A 88 -14.33 -9.41 4.70
C ASP A 88 -14.71 -9.21 3.23
N TYR A 89 -14.96 -10.31 2.52
CA TYR A 89 -15.46 -10.31 1.15
C TYR A 89 -16.46 -11.44 0.93
N ASP A 90 -17.70 -11.07 0.61
CA ASP A 90 -18.75 -12.00 0.21
C ASP A 90 -18.59 -12.35 -1.27
N LYS A 91 -18.28 -13.62 -1.57
CA LYS A 91 -18.08 -14.12 -2.94
C LYS A 91 -19.38 -14.25 -3.73
N GLU A 92 -20.51 -14.48 -3.06
CA GLU A 92 -21.80 -14.66 -3.71
C GLU A 92 -22.34 -13.31 -4.18
N THR A 93 -22.29 -12.30 -3.29
CA THR A 93 -22.78 -10.95 -3.62
C THR A 93 -21.71 -10.05 -4.24
N LYS A 94 -20.43 -10.47 -4.20
CA LYS A 94 -19.25 -9.70 -4.63
C LYS A 94 -19.08 -8.37 -3.87
N ILE A 95 -19.40 -8.37 -2.57
CA ILE A 95 -19.34 -7.17 -1.73
C ILE A 95 -18.18 -7.30 -0.74
N ALA A 96 -17.26 -6.34 -0.78
CA ALA A 96 -16.24 -6.17 0.24
C ALA A 96 -16.78 -5.37 1.43
N THR A 97 -16.51 -5.85 2.63
CA THR A 97 -16.68 -5.08 3.87
C THR A 97 -15.35 -4.43 4.22
N ILE A 98 -15.31 -3.10 4.31
CA ILE A 98 -14.08 -2.32 4.45
C ILE A 98 -14.23 -1.40 5.67
N GLU A 99 -13.21 -1.38 6.54
CA GLU A 99 -13.06 -0.38 7.60
C GLU A 99 -12.34 0.84 7.03
N GLN A 100 -13.03 1.97 6.97
CA GLN A 100 -12.46 3.23 6.51
C GLN A 100 -11.31 3.69 7.43
N ARG A 101 -10.27 4.26 6.83
CA ARG A 101 -9.09 4.82 7.53
C ARG A 101 -8.88 6.29 7.27
N ASN A 102 -9.13 6.73 6.03
CA ASN A 102 -9.14 8.13 5.62
C ASN A 102 -10.33 8.37 4.70
N ARG A 103 -10.72 9.64 4.54
CA ARG A 103 -11.88 10.05 3.76
C ARG A 103 -11.78 9.55 2.32
N ILE A 104 -12.87 8.95 1.85
CA ILE A 104 -13.03 8.47 0.47
C ILE A 104 -14.36 8.94 -0.10
N PHE A 105 -14.39 9.09 -1.42
CA PHE A 105 -15.56 9.49 -2.18
C PHE A 105 -15.87 8.47 -3.27
N VAL A 106 -17.14 8.36 -3.64
CA VAL A 106 -17.52 7.79 -4.93
C VAL A 106 -16.81 8.59 -6.03
N GLY A 107 -16.22 7.88 -6.98
CA GLY A 107 -15.39 8.43 -8.06
C GLY A 107 -13.89 8.41 -7.79
N ASP A 108 -13.45 8.19 -6.55
CA ASP A 108 -12.01 8.05 -6.24
C ASP A 108 -11.42 6.79 -6.90
N GLU A 109 -10.19 6.90 -7.40
CA GLU A 109 -9.41 5.75 -7.87
C GLU A 109 -8.55 5.21 -6.72
N VAL A 110 -8.68 3.91 -6.46
CA VAL A 110 -8.02 3.21 -5.35
C VAL A 110 -7.30 1.96 -5.82
N GLU A 111 -6.25 1.58 -5.11
CA GLU A 111 -5.55 0.30 -5.28
C GLU A 111 -5.82 -0.61 -4.08
N PHE A 112 -6.16 -1.87 -4.34
CA PHE A 112 -6.26 -2.94 -3.36
C PHE A 112 -5.04 -3.85 -3.46
N PHE A 113 -4.32 -4.06 -2.36
CA PHE A 113 -3.18 -4.97 -2.33
C PHE A 113 -3.10 -5.77 -1.05
N GLY A 114 -2.51 -6.96 -1.15
CA GLY A 114 -2.27 -7.87 -0.03
C GLY A 114 -0.86 -8.43 -0.06
N PRO A 115 -0.58 -9.55 0.60
CA PRO A 115 0.75 -10.19 0.58
C PRO A 115 1.15 -10.74 -0.81
N ARG A 116 0.19 -10.84 -1.74
CA ARG A 116 0.40 -11.31 -3.12
C ARG A 116 1.10 -10.24 -3.96
N ASP A 117 1.79 -10.67 -5.02
CA ASP A 117 2.32 -9.75 -6.02
C ASP A 117 1.19 -9.08 -6.82
N GLY A 118 1.39 -7.84 -7.23
CA GLY A 118 0.37 -7.01 -7.88
C GLY A 118 -0.64 -6.35 -6.93
N PHE A 119 -1.49 -5.52 -7.50
CA PHE A 119 -2.62 -4.84 -6.86
C PHE A 119 -3.73 -4.70 -7.89
N GLU A 120 -4.97 -4.55 -7.44
CA GLU A 120 -6.12 -4.27 -8.30
C GLU A 120 -6.48 -2.79 -8.20
N THR A 121 -6.61 -2.11 -9.34
CA THR A 121 -7.08 -0.73 -9.41
C THR A 121 -8.58 -0.71 -9.59
N PHE A 122 -9.27 0.17 -8.87
CA PHE A 122 -10.72 0.31 -8.95
C PHE A 122 -11.13 1.77 -8.78
N LYS A 123 -12.04 2.23 -9.64
CA LYS A 123 -12.74 3.49 -9.44
C LYS A 123 -14.01 3.21 -8.64
N ILE A 124 -14.16 3.84 -7.47
CA ILE A 124 -15.30 3.60 -6.59
C ILE A 124 -16.58 4.05 -7.30
N GLU A 125 -17.46 3.12 -7.64
CA GLU A 125 -18.74 3.44 -8.29
C GLU A 125 -19.86 3.64 -7.28
N LYS A 126 -19.89 2.82 -6.22
CA LYS A 126 -20.90 2.85 -5.17
C LYS A 126 -20.31 2.43 -3.83
N MET A 127 -20.84 3.01 -2.76
CA MET A 127 -20.57 2.59 -1.39
C MET A 127 -21.88 2.55 -0.62
N TYR A 128 -21.95 1.64 0.35
CA TYR A 128 -23.06 1.53 1.29
C TYR A 128 -22.52 1.60 2.71
N ASP A 129 -23.29 2.18 3.65
CA ASP A 129 -22.94 2.18 5.06
C ASP A 129 -23.27 0.84 5.75
N ASP A 130 -23.12 0.79 7.07
CA ASP A 130 -23.40 -0.41 7.88
C ASP A 130 -24.90 -0.76 7.97
N LYS A 131 -25.77 0.17 7.59
CA LYS A 131 -27.23 -0.01 7.51
C LYS A 131 -27.70 -0.42 6.12
N GLY A 132 -26.81 -0.38 5.13
CA GLY A 132 -27.11 -0.70 3.74
C GLY A 132 -27.62 0.49 2.92
N GLU A 133 -27.50 1.72 3.45
CA GLU A 133 -27.86 2.94 2.72
C GLU A 133 -26.72 3.36 1.80
N GLU A 134 -27.03 3.78 0.57
CA GLU A 134 -26.04 4.26 -0.39
C GLU A 134 -25.45 5.60 0.08
N VAL A 135 -24.12 5.74 0.03
CA VAL A 135 -23.39 6.93 0.49
C VAL A 135 -22.34 7.38 -0.53
N ASP A 136 -22.27 8.69 -0.78
CA ASP A 136 -21.27 9.27 -1.69
C ASP A 136 -19.90 9.46 -1.04
N VAL A 137 -19.85 9.49 0.30
CA VAL A 137 -18.65 9.78 1.08
C VAL A 137 -18.62 8.95 2.35
N ALA A 138 -17.43 8.45 2.71
CA ALA A 138 -17.15 7.88 4.02
C ALA A 138 -16.15 8.76 4.78
N PRO A 139 -16.63 9.75 5.57
CA PRO A 139 -15.76 10.75 6.19
C PRO A 139 -15.29 10.37 7.61
N ARG A 140 -15.86 9.33 8.22
CA ARG A 140 -15.62 8.98 9.63
C ARG A 140 -14.59 7.87 9.75
N ALA A 141 -13.55 8.12 10.56
CA ALA A 141 -12.55 7.12 10.90
C ALA A 141 -13.20 5.84 11.44
N LYS A 142 -12.80 4.68 10.89
CA LYS A 142 -13.31 3.35 11.24
C LYS A 142 -14.79 3.10 10.91
N GLN A 143 -15.42 3.96 10.11
CA GLN A 143 -16.74 3.64 9.55
C GLN A 143 -16.63 2.38 8.71
N ILE A 144 -17.59 1.47 8.88
CA ILE A 144 -17.73 0.31 8.01
C ILE A 144 -18.47 0.74 6.75
N ILE A 145 -17.90 0.37 5.62
CA ILE A 145 -18.55 0.52 4.31
C ILE A 145 -18.61 -0.84 3.63
N LYS A 146 -19.63 -1.00 2.79
CA LYS A 146 -19.77 -2.10 1.86
C LYS A 146 -19.56 -1.58 0.44
N MET A 147 -18.71 -2.26 -0.32
CA MET A 147 -18.33 -1.85 -1.67
C MET A 147 -18.44 -3.04 -2.62
N PRO A 148 -19.28 -2.96 -3.66
CA PRO A 148 -19.28 -3.94 -4.74
C PRO A 148 -17.94 -3.89 -5.49
N LEU A 149 -17.29 -5.04 -5.66
CA LEU A 149 -16.01 -5.13 -6.38
C LEU A 149 -16.07 -6.18 -7.50
N PRO A 150 -15.45 -5.92 -8.67
CA PRO A 150 -15.41 -6.88 -9.78
C PRO A 150 -14.37 -7.99 -9.58
N PHE A 151 -13.56 -7.91 -8.52
CA PHE A 151 -12.48 -8.86 -8.18
C PHE A 151 -12.55 -9.26 -6.70
N GLU A 152 -11.92 -10.39 -6.36
CA GLU A 152 -11.85 -10.87 -4.98
C GLU A 152 -10.75 -10.15 -4.18
N VAL A 153 -11.13 -9.65 -3.00
CA VAL A 153 -10.19 -9.17 -1.98
C VAL A 153 -10.20 -10.12 -0.78
N LYS A 154 -9.15 -10.08 0.03
CA LYS A 154 -9.02 -10.90 1.24
C LYS A 154 -9.04 -10.03 2.49
N PRO A 155 -9.48 -10.57 3.65
CA PRO A 155 -9.26 -9.91 4.93
C PRO A 155 -7.81 -9.47 5.08
N TRP A 156 -7.61 -8.26 5.59
CA TRP A 156 -6.33 -7.57 5.73
C TRP A 156 -5.69 -7.03 4.45
N ASP A 157 -6.32 -7.19 3.28
CA ASP A 157 -5.93 -6.43 2.09
C ASP A 157 -6.12 -4.93 2.38
N ILE A 158 -5.19 -4.13 1.90
CA ILE A 158 -5.14 -2.68 2.11
C ILE A 158 -5.69 -1.98 0.88
N MET A 159 -6.58 -1.02 1.12
CA MET A 159 -7.03 -0.05 0.14
C MET A 159 -6.25 1.26 0.30
N ARG A 160 -5.59 1.71 -0.77
CA ARG A 160 -4.85 2.98 -0.81
C ARG A 160 -5.28 3.84 -1.99
N LYS A 161 -5.10 5.15 -1.87
CA LYS A 161 -5.42 6.14 -2.90
C LYS A 161 -4.18 6.97 -3.21
N GLN A 162 -3.91 7.23 -4.49
CA GLN A 162 -2.85 8.17 -4.85
C GLN A 162 -3.29 9.60 -4.48
N LEU A 163 -2.40 10.35 -3.84
CA LEU A 163 -2.62 11.77 -3.61
C LEU A 163 -2.48 12.50 -4.94
N SER A 164 -3.46 13.33 -5.28
CA SER A 164 -3.29 14.30 -6.37
C SER A 164 -2.21 15.29 -5.96
N ASP A 165 -1.28 15.59 -6.85
CA ASP A 165 -0.40 16.75 -6.68
C ASP A 165 -1.30 18.00 -6.58
N GLU A 166 -1.20 18.74 -5.48
CA GLU A 166 -1.81 20.08 -5.35
C GLU A 166 -1.07 21.11 -6.21
#